data_AF-A0A7X5ZI70-F1
#
_entry.id   AF-A0A7X5ZI70-F1
#
_cell.length_a   1.000
_cell.length_b   1.000
_cell.length_c   1.000
_cell.angle_alpha   90.00
_cell.angle_beta   90.00
_cell.angle_gamma   90.00
#
_symmetry.space_group_name_H-M   'P 1'
#
loop_
_entity.id
_entity.type
_entity.pdbx_description
1 polymer ?
#
loop_
_entity_poly.entity_id
_entity_poly.type
_entity_poly.pdbx_seq_one_letter_code
_entity_poly.pdbx_strand_id
1 'polypeptide(L)'
;MSLTLHSSHKDLDSYLRSIDGDENVTPLEFQHLRDDADQHLDHALDPLGGVCPELSEAVKALQSSMDVVAEYLQKTAIAARKCKALPAEGRERLKEAIEHQIAYVVAAYQSSIQRL
;
A
#
# COMPACT_ATOMS: atom_id res chain seq x y z
N MET A 1 7.80 -14.76 8.17
CA MET A 1 6.36 -14.42 8.19
C MET A 1 6.09 -13.50 7.02
N SER A 2 4.92 -13.61 6.40
CA SER A 2 4.44 -12.69 5.37
C SER A 2 3.28 -11.88 5.93
N LEU A 3 3.25 -10.58 5.64
CA LEU A 3 2.11 -9.73 5.94
C LEU A 3 1.02 -10.02 4.90
N THR A 4 -0.07 -10.65 5.33
CA THR A 4 -1.24 -10.91 4.49
C THR A 4 -2.29 -9.82 4.73
N LEU A 5 -2.80 -9.22 3.66
CA LEU A 5 -3.88 -8.24 3.71
C LEU A 5 -5.16 -8.84 3.13
N HIS A 6 -6.27 -8.65 3.84
CA HIS A 6 -7.60 -9.02 3.36
C HIS A 6 -8.44 -7.77 3.13
N SER A 7 -9.20 -7.79 2.04
CA SER A 7 -10.12 -6.72 1.69
C SER A 7 -11.57 -7.17 1.83
N SER A 8 -12.46 -6.27 2.24
CA SER A 8 -13.90 -6.47 2.15
C SER A 8 -14.42 -6.41 0.71
N HIS A 9 -13.64 -5.86 -0.22
CA HIS A 9 -13.95 -5.81 -1.64
C HIS A 9 -13.42 -7.07 -2.33
N LYS A 10 -14.34 -7.89 -2.86
CA LYS A 10 -14.04 -9.24 -3.38
C LYS A 10 -13.01 -9.24 -4.50
N ASP A 11 -13.07 -8.28 -5.41
CA ASP A 11 -12.16 -8.23 -6.56
C ASP A 11 -10.74 -7.90 -6.10
N LEU A 12 -10.59 -6.93 -5.20
CA LEU A 12 -9.31 -6.60 -4.57
C LEU A 12 -8.78 -7.75 -3.70
N ASP A 13 -9.62 -8.38 -2.88
CA ASP A 13 -9.21 -9.53 -2.04
C ASP A 13 -8.74 -10.72 -2.90
N SER A 14 -9.42 -10.97 -4.02
CA SER A 14 -9.04 -12.03 -4.96
C SER A 14 -7.68 -11.73 -5.61
N TYR A 15 -7.44 -10.47 -5.98
CA TYR A 15 -6.17 -10.04 -6.55
C TYR A 15 -5.03 -10.13 -5.53
N LEU A 16 -5.23 -9.64 -4.29
CA LEU A 16 -4.25 -9.77 -3.20
C LEU A 16 -3.90 -11.24 -2.92
N ARG A 17 -4.89 -12.13 -2.87
CA ARG A 17 -4.66 -13.57 -2.70
C ARG A 17 -3.87 -14.20 -3.84
N SER A 18 -4.06 -13.72 -5.08
CA SER A 18 -3.30 -14.24 -6.22
C SER A 18 -1.81 -13.91 -6.10
N ILE A 19 -1.49 -12.72 -5.57
CA ILE A 19 -0.11 -12.28 -5.30
C ILE A 19 0.48 -13.05 -4.11
N ASP A 20 -0.30 -13.27 -3.04
CA ASP A 20 0.16 -14.01 -1.86
C ASP A 20 0.49 -15.48 -2.18
N GLY A 21 -0.20 -16.09 -3.13
CA GLY A 21 0.04 -17.47 -3.57
C GLY A 21 1.42 -17.71 -4.18
N ASP A 22 2.00 -16.68 -4.79
CA ASP A 22 3.29 -16.74 -5.49
C ASP A 22 4.48 -16.26 -4.61
N GLU A 23 4.22 -15.89 -3.35
CA GLU A 23 5.17 -15.38 -2.33
C GLU A 23 6.05 -14.20 -2.79
N ASN A 24 5.76 -13.60 -3.94
CA ASN A 24 6.56 -12.56 -4.55
C ASN A 24 5.70 -11.66 -5.44
N VAL A 25 5.92 -10.35 -5.36
CA VAL A 25 5.26 -9.37 -6.24
C VAL A 25 6.24 -8.97 -7.34
N THR A 26 5.89 -9.25 -8.58
CA THR A 26 6.69 -8.80 -9.72
C THR A 26 6.50 -7.29 -9.94
N PRO A 27 7.46 -6.59 -10.60
CA PRO A 27 7.29 -5.18 -10.93
C PRO A 27 6.04 -4.88 -11.76
N LEU A 28 5.64 -5.82 -12.64
CA LEU A 28 4.46 -5.66 -13.48
C LEU A 28 3.17 -5.79 -12.66
N GLU A 29 3.07 -6.77 -11.76
CA GLU A 29 1.93 -6.89 -10.84
C GLU A 29 1.83 -5.69 -9.91
N PHE A 30 2.97 -5.22 -9.39
CA PHE A 30 3.00 -4.02 -8.57
C PHE A 30 2.51 -2.78 -9.34
N GLN A 31 2.93 -2.64 -10.60
CA GLN A 31 2.47 -1.55 -11.45
C GLN A 31 0.97 -1.66 -11.75
N HIS A 32 0.48 -2.84 -12.13
CA HIS A 32 -0.95 -3.06 -12.37
C HIS A 32 -1.79 -2.75 -11.12
N LEU A 33 -1.36 -3.18 -9.94
CA LEU A 33 -2.04 -2.86 -8.68
C LEU A 33 -2.18 -1.35 -8.47
N ARG A 34 -1.11 -0.61 -8.77
CA ARG A 34 -1.08 0.85 -8.65
C ARG A 34 -2.01 1.50 -9.67
N ASP A 35 -1.90 1.12 -10.93
CA ASP A 35 -2.71 1.68 -12.01
C ASP A 35 -4.21 1.42 -11.77
N ASP A 36 -4.57 0.21 -11.31
CA ASP A 36 -5.96 -0.13 -10.94
C ASP A 36 -6.44 0.69 -9.72
N ALA A 37 -5.60 0.89 -8.71
CA ALA A 37 -5.93 1.71 -7.55
C ALA A 37 -6.15 3.19 -7.93
N ASP A 38 -5.29 3.73 -8.79
CA ASP A 38 -5.39 5.07 -9.33
C ASP A 38 -6.69 5.24 -10.13
N GLN A 39 -7.01 4.27 -10.98
CA GLN A 39 -8.25 4.25 -11.75
C GLN A 39 -9.48 4.23 -10.83
N HIS A 40 -9.51 3.39 -9.80
CA HIS A 40 -10.61 3.35 -8.84
C HIS A 40 -10.86 4.70 -8.15
N LEU A 41 -9.78 5.43 -7.84
CA LEU A 41 -9.86 6.75 -7.23
C LEU A 41 -10.40 7.80 -8.20
N ASP A 42 -9.93 7.80 -9.46
CA ASP A 42 -10.43 8.69 -10.51
C ASP A 42 -11.93 8.50 -10.74
N HIS A 43 -12.37 7.25 -10.91
CA HIS A 43 -13.78 6.92 -11.07
C HIS A 43 -14.66 7.36 -9.88
N ALA A 44 -14.12 7.35 -8.66
CA ALA A 44 -14.84 7.82 -7.47
C ALA A 44 -14.91 9.35 -7.38
N LEU A 45 -13.92 10.07 -7.90
CA LEU A 45 -13.86 11.54 -7.89
C LEU A 45 -14.57 12.18 -9.08
N ASP A 46 -14.67 11.51 -10.22
CA ASP A 46 -15.29 12.03 -11.45
C ASP A 46 -16.70 12.62 -11.23
N PRO A 47 -17.63 11.96 -10.51
CA PRO A 47 -18.96 12.50 -10.25
C PRO A 47 -18.96 13.74 -9.35
N LEU A 48 -17.86 13.96 -8.59
CA LEU A 48 -17.71 15.07 -7.66
C LEU A 48 -17.12 16.32 -8.32
N GLY A 49 -16.96 16.33 -9.64
CA GLY A 49 -16.32 17.39 -10.43
C GLY A 49 -16.67 18.81 -10.00
N GLY A 50 -15.80 19.41 -9.18
CA GLY A 50 -15.91 20.78 -8.66
C GLY A 50 -16.92 20.99 -7.52
N VAL A 51 -17.65 19.96 -7.10
CA VAL A 51 -18.68 20.04 -6.04
C VAL A 51 -18.03 20.10 -4.66
N CYS A 52 -17.01 19.27 -4.43
CA CYS A 52 -16.29 19.16 -3.16
C CYS A 52 -14.77 19.25 -3.40
N PRO A 53 -14.22 20.44 -3.74
CA PRO A 53 -12.81 20.59 -4.11
C PRO A 53 -11.86 20.16 -3.00
N GLU A 54 -12.21 20.43 -1.74
CA GLU A 54 -11.42 20.05 -0.56
C GLU A 54 -11.30 18.52 -0.41
N LEU A 55 -12.37 17.78 -0.74
CA LEU A 55 -12.35 16.31 -0.71
C LEU A 55 -11.47 15.76 -1.85
N SER A 56 -11.62 16.29 -3.06
CA SER A 56 -10.78 15.91 -4.20
C SER A 56 -9.30 16.15 -3.92
N GLU A 57 -8.96 17.30 -3.33
CA GLU A 57 -7.58 17.63 -2.94
C GLU A 57 -7.05 16.66 -1.88
N ALA A 58 -7.82 16.40 -0.82
CA ALA A 58 -7.43 15.48 0.25
C ALA A 58 -7.20 14.05 -0.27
N VAL A 59 -8.08 13.56 -1.14
CA VAL A 59 -7.96 12.22 -1.75
C VAL A 59 -6.76 12.12 -2.68
N LYS A 60 -6.49 13.15 -3.50
CA LYS A 60 -5.29 13.19 -4.35
C LYS A 60 -3.99 13.31 -3.55
N ALA A 61 -3.99 14.07 -2.46
CA ALA A 61 -2.86 14.14 -1.54
C ALA A 61 -2.57 12.79 -0.86
N LEU A 62 -3.62 12.04 -0.51
CA LEU A 62 -3.49 10.67 0.00
C LEU A 62 -2.87 9.74 -1.06
N GLN A 63 -3.37 9.78 -2.31
CA GLN A 63 -2.82 9.01 -3.43
C GLN A 63 -1.32 9.25 -3.61
N SER A 64 -0.90 10.52 -3.71
CA SER A 64 0.51 10.90 -3.83
C SER A 64 1.35 10.45 -2.62
N SER A 65 0.77 10.48 -1.42
CA SER A 65 1.47 10.00 -0.20
C SER A 65 1.68 8.49 -0.22
N MET A 66 0.73 7.71 -0.77
CA MET A 66 0.88 6.25 -0.91
C MET A 66 2.01 5.90 -1.90
N ASP A 67 2.13 6.63 -3.00
CA ASP A 67 3.27 6.48 -3.94
C ASP A 67 4.61 6.71 -3.23
N VAL A 68 4.70 7.76 -2.41
CA VAL A 68 5.90 8.05 -1.63
C VAL A 68 6.21 6.91 -0.65
N VAL A 69 5.21 6.39 0.07
CA VAL A 69 5.38 5.24 0.96
C VAL A 69 5.93 4.02 0.21
N ALA A 70 5.36 3.70 -0.95
CA ALA A 70 5.82 2.59 -1.79
C ALA A 70 7.28 2.77 -2.25
N GLU A 71 7.66 3.97 -2.68
CA GLU A 71 9.03 4.29 -3.07
C GLU A 71 10.00 4.09 -1.90
N TYR A 72 9.64 4.56 -0.70
CA TYR A 72 10.48 4.39 0.49
C TYR A 72 10.59 2.94 0.96
N LEU A 73 9.55 2.11 0.78
CA LEU A 73 9.63 0.67 1.03
C LEU A 73 10.66 0.02 0.10
N GLN A 74 10.64 0.35 -1.20
CA GLN A 74 11.62 -0.17 -2.17
C GLN A 74 13.04 0.32 -1.85
N LYS A 75 13.22 1.61 -1.55
CA LYS A 75 14.51 2.18 -1.13
C LYS A 75 15.05 1.50 0.12
N THR A 76 14.18 1.24 1.10
CA THR A 76 14.53 0.55 2.35
C THR A 76 14.98 -0.89 2.07
N ALA A 77 14.26 -1.62 1.22
CA ALA A 77 14.64 -2.97 0.81
C ALA A 77 16.00 -3.00 0.11
N ILE A 78 16.25 -2.06 -0.81
CA ILE A 78 17.54 -1.93 -1.52
C ILE A 78 18.67 -1.60 -0.53
N ALA A 79 18.45 -0.66 0.40
CA ALA A 79 19.42 -0.30 1.41
C ALA A 79 19.76 -1.47 2.34
N ALA A 80 18.73 -2.21 2.80
CA ALA A 80 18.90 -3.40 3.63
C ALA A 80 19.70 -4.50 2.92
N ARG A 81 19.43 -4.73 1.62
CA ARG A 81 20.19 -5.69 0.79
C ARG A 81 21.66 -5.28 0.62
N LYS A 82 21.93 -3.99 0.49
CA LYS A 82 23.30 -3.43 0.35
C LYS A 82 24.08 -3.41 1.66
N CYS A 83 23.39 -3.41 2.81
CA CYS A 83 24.03 -3.38 4.11
C CYS A 83 24.63 -4.75 4.48
N LYS A 84 25.92 -4.94 4.18
CA LYS A 84 26.65 -6.18 4.49
C LYS A 84 26.75 -6.47 6.00
N ALA A 85 26.68 -5.44 6.83
CA ALA A 85 26.75 -5.55 8.28
C ALA A 85 25.41 -5.93 8.94
N LEU A 86 24.31 -5.99 8.18
CA LEU A 86 22.99 -6.33 8.71
C LEU A 86 22.83 -7.86 8.78
N PRO A 87 22.88 -8.47 9.99
CA PRO A 87 22.72 -9.91 10.15
C PRO A 87 21.27 -10.35 9.84
N ALA A 88 21.06 -11.65 9.64
CA ALA A 88 19.75 -12.21 9.32
C ALA A 88 18.68 -11.80 10.35
N GLU A 89 18.99 -11.88 11.65
CA GLU A 89 18.09 -11.43 12.72
C GLU A 89 17.73 -9.94 12.61
N GLY A 90 18.70 -9.09 12.24
CA GLY A 90 18.46 -7.67 12.02
C GLY A 90 17.54 -7.40 10.83
N ARG A 91 17.54 -8.27 9.81
CA ARG A 91 16.61 -8.19 8.68
C ARG A 91 15.19 -8.55 9.10
N GLU A 92 15.03 -9.57 9.95
CA GLU A 92 13.70 -9.95 10.47
C GLU A 92 13.13 -8.85 11.38
N ARG A 93 13.94 -8.28 12.29
CA ARG A 93 13.51 -7.14 13.11
C ARG A 93 13.13 -5.91 12.26
N LEU A 94 13.82 -5.68 11.15
CA LEU A 94 13.48 -4.60 10.22
C LEU A 94 12.13 -4.86 9.53
N LYS A 95 11.86 -6.09 9.08
CA LYS A 95 10.55 -6.45 8.51
C LYS A 95 9.44 -6.22 9.54
N GLU A 96 9.62 -6.72 10.75
CA GLU A 96 8.68 -6.53 11.86
C GLU A 96 8.39 -5.05 12.12
N ALA A 97 9.44 -4.21 12.22
CA ALA A 97 9.26 -2.78 12.42
C ALA A 97 8.49 -2.09 11.28
N ILE A 98 8.71 -2.50 10.03
CA ILE A 98 7.98 -2.00 8.86
C ILE A 98 6.52 -2.48 8.89
N GLU A 99 6.26 -3.73 9.26
CA GLU A 99 4.91 -4.27 9.42
C GLU A 99 4.10 -3.46 10.46
N HIS A 100 4.72 -3.05 11.57
CA HIS A 100 4.09 -2.16 12.54
C HIS A 100 3.69 -0.79 11.94
N GLN A 101 4.48 -0.23 11.01
CA GLN A 101 4.11 1.01 10.32
C GLN A 101 2.92 0.79 9.37
N ILE A 102 2.90 -0.34 8.65
CA ILE A 102 1.77 -0.68 7.77
C ILE A 102 0.51 -0.91 8.60
N ALA A 103 0.61 -1.61 9.74
CA ALA A 103 -0.50 -1.82 10.66
C ALA A 103 -1.07 -0.50 11.20
N TYR A 104 -0.22 0.50 11.47
CA TYR A 104 -0.67 1.83 11.85
C TYR A 104 -1.51 2.51 10.74
N VAL A 105 -1.09 2.40 9.47
CA VAL A 105 -1.87 2.92 8.33
C VAL A 105 -3.21 2.19 8.19
N VAL A 106 -3.23 0.86 8.35
CA VAL A 106 -4.46 0.07 8.34
C VAL A 106 -5.41 0.51 9.47
N ALA A 107 -4.89 0.72 10.68
CA ALA A 107 -5.69 1.22 11.81
C ALA A 107 -6.24 2.64 11.56
N ALA A 108 -5.49 3.50 10.87
CA ALA A 108 -5.97 4.82 10.44
C ALA A 108 -7.15 4.70 9.46
N TYR A 109 -7.08 3.78 8.49
CA TYR A 109 -8.22 3.47 7.61
C TYR A 109 -9.45 3.01 8.40
N GLN A 110 -9.29 2.05 9.31
CA GLN A 110 -10.39 1.49 10.11
C GLN A 110 -11.04 2.54 11.03
N SER A 111 -10.23 3.46 11.58
CA SER A 111 -10.73 4.49 12.50
C SER A 111 -11.40 5.67 11.80
N SER A 112 -11.08 5.90 10.52
CA SER A 112 -11.50 7.11 9.80
C SER A 112 -12.38 6.80 8.59
N ILE A 113 -11.87 6.03 7.62
CA ILE A 113 -12.54 5.78 6.33
C ILE A 113 -13.61 4.71 6.45
N GLN A 114 -13.36 3.61 7.17
CA GLN A 114 -14.33 2.52 7.30
C GLN A 114 -15.63 2.94 8.01
N ARG A 115 -15.63 4.08 8.70
CA ARG A 115 -16.80 4.61 9.43
C ARG A 115 -17.69 5.51 8.58
N LEU A 116 -17.27 5.85 7.37
CA LEU A 116 -18.08 6.58 6.39
C LEU A 116 -19.21 5.67 5.87
#